data_AF-E3LJH5-F1
#
_entry.id   AF-E3LJH5-F1
#
_cell.length_a   1.000
_cell.length_b   1.000
_cell.length_c   1.000
_cell.angle_alpha   90.00
_cell.angle_beta   90.00
_cell.angle_gamma   90.00
#
_symmetry.space_group_name_H-M   'P 1'
#
loop_
_entity.id
_entity.type
_entity.pdbx_description
1 polymer ?
#
loop_
_entity_poly.entity_id
_entity_poly.type
_entity_poly.pdbx_seq_one_letter_code
_entity_poly.pdbx_strand_id
1 'polypeptide(L)'
;MTLFIRVPQKLILSTGVFWALRTIFLTGYSSQFERQTTDCTSLLIISNEVFICINGESSIFSSYLFFLSVFSHYRSVSSIASPTINMSTNQSSSKSVPLLTSSERQVKKTFSRLYLTISSSSPTRNSGKTKKYILQFLIICVVAAPIAYLLTSLFVSSIDTLSNEQNQKRVVGYYTVWEEKKLTVDQLKKLTHIIFMFADVQEDGSVKIHDSHAVKRIWDMKEIISMARKQGMKVMIAVGGHSTSIRFSPTLEDPVKKKNLMESIANLFEEYDIDGIEIFWMWPTKEDKVKHLKLVREVRQQLTSIKESKGKTEDYVLSVITSRYSHFRENIYYNEIMKHVDFVNVLTHDWRYMREYVGPFAPLYGGRKDSIDDAMKYMTCLTKQPSKLNLGIPLFGIFWINTTFPIDDIKKQLWIPKTGEKIAYEVRWRDRSSSRWKNVQASWHNISRTPYIWKPEEKLFSCFENERSLKEKVDYARINNLGGVVIYAIDQDEDNKLMSAITSVRLESGDEVNDIKYRCE
;
A
#
# COMPACT_ATOMS: atom_id res chain seq x y z
N MET A 1 -34.87 37.26 13.17
CA MET A 1 -34.10 37.57 14.38
C MET A 1 -32.64 37.64 13.96
N THR A 2 -32.15 38.85 13.71
CA THR A 2 -30.87 39.07 12.99
C THR A 2 -29.77 39.31 14.02
N LEU A 3 -28.83 38.36 14.12
CA LEU A 3 -27.65 38.49 14.98
C LEU A 3 -26.60 39.32 14.23
N PHE A 4 -26.29 40.52 14.71
CA PHE A 4 -25.15 41.31 14.23
C PHE A 4 -23.89 40.93 15.02
N ILE A 5 -22.86 40.45 14.33
CA ILE A 5 -21.50 40.36 14.88
C ILE A 5 -20.63 41.35 14.12
N ARG A 6 -20.10 42.34 14.84
CA ARG A 6 -19.10 43.30 14.36
C ARG A 6 -17.71 42.71 14.59
N VAL A 7 -16.88 42.61 13.55
CA VAL A 7 -15.46 42.30 13.67
C VAL A 7 -14.64 43.49 13.13
N PRO A 8 -13.60 43.98 13.85
CA PRO A 8 -12.84 45.15 13.43
C PRO A 8 -11.94 44.88 12.22
N GLN A 9 -11.67 45.94 11.46
CA GLN A 9 -11.05 45.96 10.13
C GLN A 9 -9.54 45.66 10.07
N LYS A 10 -9.00 44.87 11.01
CA LYS A 10 -7.60 44.42 10.99
C LYS A 10 -7.48 42.95 11.39
N LEU A 11 -7.99 42.05 10.55
CA LEU A 11 -7.54 40.65 10.50
C LEU A 11 -8.09 39.93 9.24
N ILE A 12 -7.64 40.33 8.05
CA ILE A 12 -7.81 39.51 6.83
C ILE A 12 -6.52 39.57 6.00
N LEU A 13 -5.52 38.85 6.48
CA LEU A 13 -4.44 38.30 5.64
C LEU A 13 -4.41 36.80 5.92
N SER A 14 -4.45 36.02 4.84
CA SER A 14 -4.48 34.55 4.76
C SER A 14 -5.49 33.82 5.65
N THR A 15 -6.65 33.45 5.07
CA THR A 15 -7.41 32.18 5.30
C THR A 15 -8.87 32.24 4.81
N GLY A 16 -9.42 33.42 4.50
CA GLY A 16 -10.86 33.58 4.21
C GLY A 16 -11.39 33.05 2.86
N VAL A 17 -10.54 32.68 1.90
CA VAL A 17 -10.98 32.30 0.53
C VAL A 17 -11.35 30.81 0.42
N PHE A 18 -10.85 29.95 1.32
CA PHE A 18 -11.05 28.50 1.22
C PHE A 18 -12.36 27.99 1.82
N TRP A 19 -13.01 28.77 2.70
CA TRP A 19 -14.26 28.33 3.35
C TRP A 19 -15.52 28.66 2.53
N ALA A 20 -15.50 29.73 1.72
CA ALA A 20 -16.65 30.17 0.93
C ALA A 20 -16.98 29.23 -0.26
N LEU A 21 -15.97 28.56 -0.83
CA LEU A 21 -16.15 27.63 -1.96
C LEU A 21 -16.78 26.30 -1.57
N ARG A 22 -16.77 25.94 -0.27
CA ARG A 22 -17.38 24.69 0.22
C ARG A 22 -18.88 24.81 0.47
N THR A 23 -19.38 26.01 0.78
CA THR A 23 -20.80 26.23 1.14
C THR A 23 -21.69 26.49 -0.08
N ILE A 24 -21.14 27.06 -1.17
CA ILE A 24 -21.92 27.40 -2.38
C ILE A 24 -22.34 26.14 -3.17
N PHE A 25 -21.68 25.00 -2.98
CA PHE A 25 -22.03 23.76 -3.67
C PHE A 25 -23.19 22.95 -3.04
N LEU A 26 -23.74 23.36 -1.89
CA LEU A 26 -24.69 22.54 -1.12
C LEU A 26 -26.09 23.11 -0.88
N THR A 27 -26.40 24.36 -1.23
CA THR A 27 -27.77 24.88 -1.06
C THR A 27 -28.22 25.64 -2.29
N GLY A 28 -28.83 24.93 -3.23
CA GLY A 28 -29.52 25.53 -4.37
C GLY A 28 -30.79 26.25 -3.91
N TYR A 29 -30.83 27.57 -4.05
CA TYR A 29 -32.06 28.37 -3.99
C TYR A 29 -31.93 29.61 -4.86
N SER A 30 -32.90 29.81 -5.75
CA SER A 30 -33.11 31.01 -6.55
C SER A 30 -34.08 31.96 -5.84
N SER A 31 -33.82 33.28 -5.84
CA SER A 31 -34.90 34.29 -5.84
C SER A 31 -34.39 35.69 -6.20
N GLN A 32 -35.30 36.48 -6.78
CA GLN A 32 -35.15 37.78 -7.43
C GLN A 32 -34.80 38.93 -6.47
N PHE A 33 -34.15 39.99 -6.99
CA PHE A 33 -34.07 41.30 -6.31
C PHE A 33 -34.37 42.47 -7.26
N GLU A 34 -35.22 43.38 -6.79
CA GLU A 34 -35.60 44.66 -7.41
C GLU A 34 -34.46 45.70 -7.33
N ARG A 35 -34.43 46.60 -8.33
CA ARG A 35 -33.50 47.72 -8.44
C ARG A 35 -33.76 48.78 -7.36
N GLN A 36 -32.75 49.08 -6.55
CA GLN A 36 -32.56 50.43 -6.00
C GLN A 36 -31.13 50.90 -6.23
N THR A 37 -31.03 52.06 -6.87
CA THR A 37 -29.81 52.77 -7.26
C THR A 37 -29.34 53.67 -6.12
N THR A 38 -28.16 53.42 -5.57
CA THR A 38 -27.31 54.43 -4.91
C THR A 38 -25.84 53.97 -4.93
N ASP A 39 -24.94 54.91 -5.17
CA ASP A 39 -23.49 54.77 -5.42
C ASP A 39 -22.80 53.59 -4.72
N CYS A 40 -22.15 52.72 -5.50
CA CYS A 40 -21.33 51.62 -4.98
C CYS A 40 -20.02 51.45 -5.78
N THR A 41 -18.90 51.70 -5.12
CA THR A 41 -17.63 51.01 -5.39
C THR A 41 -17.66 49.67 -4.64
N SER A 42 -18.26 48.64 -5.23
CA SER A 42 -18.34 47.30 -4.62
C SER A 42 -18.32 46.20 -5.68
N LEU A 43 -17.55 45.14 -5.40
CA LEU A 43 -17.51 43.91 -6.19
C LEU A 43 -18.66 43.01 -5.74
N LEU A 44 -19.59 42.69 -6.64
CA LEU A 44 -20.73 41.82 -6.36
C LEU A 44 -20.59 40.51 -7.15
N ILE A 45 -20.54 39.38 -6.44
CA ILE A 45 -20.49 38.04 -7.04
C ILE A 45 -21.84 37.37 -6.74
N ILE A 46 -22.63 37.14 -7.79
CA ILE A 46 -23.89 36.40 -7.72
C ILE A 46 -23.83 35.30 -8.78
N SER A 47 -24.11 34.06 -8.37
CA SER A 47 -24.28 32.86 -9.21
C SER A 47 -23.50 32.88 -10.54
N ASN A 48 -22.24 32.44 -10.51
CA ASN A 48 -21.39 32.18 -11.67
C ASN A 48 -21.07 33.35 -12.63
N GLU A 49 -21.40 34.61 -12.30
CA GLU A 49 -20.95 35.78 -13.05
C GLU A 49 -20.27 36.84 -12.15
N VAL A 50 -19.27 37.54 -12.71
CA VAL A 50 -18.54 38.64 -12.05
C VAL A 50 -18.94 39.95 -12.70
N PHE A 51 -19.55 40.86 -11.94
CA PHE A 51 -19.94 42.18 -12.40
C PHE A 51 -18.92 43.24 -11.94
N ILE A 52 -18.40 44.02 -12.89
CA ILE A 52 -17.54 45.17 -12.62
C ILE A 52 -18.22 46.41 -13.21
N CYS A 53 -18.51 47.39 -12.36
CA CYS A 53 -19.12 48.65 -12.76
C CYS A 53 -18.05 49.76 -12.70
N ILE A 54 -17.77 50.43 -13.82
CA ILE A 54 -16.84 51.56 -13.89
C ILE A 54 -17.55 52.71 -14.64
N ASN A 55 -17.73 53.85 -13.97
CA ASN A 55 -18.28 55.09 -14.55
C ASN A 55 -19.63 54.95 -15.30
N GLY A 56 -20.60 54.25 -14.70
CA GLY A 56 -22.00 54.31 -15.14
C GLY A 56 -22.38 53.49 -16.37
N GLU A 57 -21.44 52.76 -16.99
CA GLU A 57 -21.76 51.79 -18.05
C GLU A 57 -21.48 50.35 -17.62
N SER A 58 -22.52 49.52 -17.59
CA SER A 58 -22.41 48.07 -17.34
C SER A 58 -22.01 47.35 -18.63
N SER A 59 -20.89 46.61 -18.63
CA SER A 59 -20.54 45.68 -19.72
C SER A 59 -20.42 44.25 -19.19
N ILE A 60 -21.09 43.31 -19.88
CA ILE A 60 -21.12 41.88 -19.54
C ILE A 60 -19.91 41.22 -20.19
N PHE A 61 -18.98 40.67 -19.38
CA PHE A 61 -17.91 39.80 -19.86
C PHE A 61 -18.24 38.35 -19.51
N SER A 62 -18.70 37.57 -20.50
CA SER A 62 -18.86 36.12 -20.34
C SER A 62 -17.48 35.44 -20.40
N SER A 63 -16.91 35.14 -19.24
CA SER A 63 -15.69 34.35 -19.06
C SER A 63 -15.87 32.86 -19.42
N TYR A 64 -17.09 32.43 -19.76
CA TYR A 64 -17.46 31.04 -20.02
C TYR A 64 -16.89 30.49 -21.34
N LEU A 65 -16.77 31.31 -22.39
CA LEU A 65 -16.34 30.86 -23.73
C LEU A 65 -14.82 30.66 -23.85
N PHE A 66 -14.01 31.37 -23.05
CA PHE A 66 -12.55 31.23 -23.11
C PHE A 66 -12.07 29.96 -22.37
N PHE A 67 -12.62 29.71 -21.18
CA PHE A 67 -12.28 28.54 -20.37
C PHE A 67 -12.74 27.21 -20.98
N LEU A 68 -13.91 27.16 -21.64
CA LEU A 68 -14.37 25.96 -22.35
C LEU A 68 -13.52 25.61 -23.58
N SER A 69 -13.00 26.60 -24.30
CA SER A 69 -12.14 26.33 -25.47
C SER A 69 -10.78 25.73 -25.07
N VAL A 70 -10.22 26.18 -23.94
CA VAL A 70 -8.94 25.69 -23.41
C VAL A 70 -9.11 24.30 -22.79
N PHE A 71 -10.18 24.06 -22.03
CA PHE A 71 -10.46 22.73 -21.45
C PHE A 71 -10.86 21.68 -22.51
N SER A 72 -11.61 22.06 -23.55
CA SER A 72 -11.94 21.17 -24.67
C SER A 72 -10.71 20.79 -25.49
N HIS A 73 -9.71 21.68 -25.61
CA HIS A 73 -8.50 21.42 -26.37
C HIS A 73 -7.64 20.33 -25.69
N TYR A 74 -7.46 20.42 -24.37
CA TYR A 74 -6.61 19.50 -23.62
C TYR A 74 -7.20 18.10 -23.40
N ARG A 75 -8.54 17.97 -23.35
CA ARG A 75 -9.21 16.65 -23.27
C ARG A 75 -9.05 15.82 -24.55
N SER A 76 -8.87 16.46 -25.71
CA SER A 76 -8.66 15.73 -26.97
C SER A 76 -7.22 15.22 -27.10
N VAL A 77 -6.23 16.01 -26.63
CA VAL A 77 -4.80 15.64 -26.68
C VAL A 77 -4.46 14.52 -25.69
N SER A 78 -5.09 14.48 -24.52
CA SER A 78 -4.90 13.39 -23.55
C SER A 78 -5.55 12.07 -23.98
N SER A 79 -6.52 12.08 -24.90
CA SER A 79 -7.15 10.86 -25.43
C SER A 79 -6.35 10.17 -26.54
N ILE A 80 -5.33 10.82 -27.11
CA ILE A 80 -4.52 10.31 -28.22
C ILE A 80 -3.20 9.68 -27.74
N ALA A 81 -2.81 9.89 -26.47
CA ALA A 81 -1.62 9.29 -25.88
C ALA A 81 -1.93 7.95 -25.18
N SER A 82 -2.19 6.92 -25.97
CA SER A 82 -2.09 5.52 -25.52
C SER A 82 -1.44 4.70 -26.63
N PRO A 83 -0.13 4.41 -26.56
CA PRO A 83 0.49 3.52 -27.52
C PRO A 83 0.17 2.07 -27.12
N THR A 84 -0.78 1.46 -27.83
CA THR A 84 -0.86 0.01 -27.93
C THR A 84 0.32 -0.43 -28.81
N ILE A 85 1.37 -0.97 -28.20
CA ILE A 85 2.52 -1.52 -28.94
C ILE A 85 2.16 -2.95 -29.37
N ASN A 86 1.72 -3.10 -30.62
CA ASN A 86 1.86 -4.34 -31.39
C ASN A 86 3.14 -4.22 -32.23
N MET A 87 4.10 -5.13 -32.03
CA MET A 87 5.29 -5.21 -32.87
C MET A 87 5.02 -6.08 -34.11
N SER A 88 5.04 -5.44 -35.29
CA SER A 88 5.47 -6.08 -36.54
C SER A 88 6.07 -5.05 -37.51
N THR A 89 7.39 -5.14 -37.69
CA THR A 89 8.23 -4.92 -38.88
C THR A 89 8.08 -3.69 -39.81
N ASN A 90 9.26 -3.09 -40.07
CA ASN A 90 9.79 -2.48 -41.31
C ASN A 90 9.70 -0.96 -41.58
N GLN A 91 10.91 -0.37 -41.60
CA GLN A 91 11.49 0.70 -42.45
C GLN A 91 10.59 1.70 -43.20
N SER A 92 10.81 3.00 -42.98
CA SER A 92 11.51 3.91 -43.92
C SER A 92 11.30 5.40 -43.58
N SER A 93 12.26 6.22 -43.99
CA SER A 93 12.45 7.64 -43.70
C SER A 93 11.56 8.60 -44.51
N SER A 94 11.05 9.68 -43.90
CA SER A 94 10.97 11.01 -44.54
C SER A 94 10.86 12.15 -43.52
N LYS A 95 11.57 13.25 -43.78
CA LYS A 95 11.54 14.51 -43.01
C LYS A 95 10.22 15.24 -43.27
N SER A 96 9.51 15.69 -42.23
CA SER A 96 8.39 16.63 -42.34
C SER A 96 8.63 17.89 -41.50
N VAL A 97 8.47 19.05 -42.14
CA VAL A 97 8.40 20.38 -41.51
C VAL A 97 7.04 20.50 -40.83
N PRO A 98 6.91 20.96 -39.57
CA PRO A 98 5.62 20.95 -38.89
C PRO A 98 4.71 22.05 -39.44
N LEU A 99 3.57 21.64 -40.01
CA LEU A 99 2.44 22.52 -40.28
C LEU A 99 1.73 22.86 -38.95
N LEU A 100 1.65 24.16 -38.62
CA LEU A 100 0.81 24.64 -37.51
C LEU A 100 -0.64 24.21 -37.69
N THR A 101 -1.23 23.72 -36.60
CA THR A 101 -2.63 23.26 -36.54
C THR A 101 -3.62 24.42 -36.69
N SER A 102 -4.85 24.12 -37.11
CA SER A 102 -5.90 25.13 -37.33
C SER A 102 -6.24 25.94 -36.07
N SER A 103 -6.10 25.33 -34.89
CA SER A 103 -6.30 25.96 -33.58
C SER A 103 -5.18 26.95 -33.22
N GLU A 104 -3.92 26.63 -33.50
CA GLU A 104 -2.78 27.54 -33.25
C GLU A 104 -2.86 28.80 -34.14
N ARG A 105 -3.34 28.64 -35.39
CA ARG A 105 -3.65 29.79 -36.26
C ARG A 105 -4.76 30.66 -35.70
N GLN A 106 -5.72 30.08 -34.98
CA GLN A 106 -6.85 30.79 -34.41
C GLN A 106 -6.44 31.57 -33.15
N VAL A 107 -5.62 30.99 -32.27
CA VAL A 107 -5.04 31.69 -31.10
C VAL A 107 -4.15 32.84 -31.55
N LYS A 108 -3.27 32.63 -32.56
CA LYS A 108 -2.45 33.72 -33.14
C LYS A 108 -3.29 34.83 -33.77
N LYS A 109 -4.39 34.51 -34.44
CA LYS A 109 -5.33 35.50 -35.01
C LYS A 109 -6.04 36.30 -33.92
N THR A 110 -6.47 35.65 -32.84
CA THR A 110 -7.16 36.33 -31.72
C THR A 110 -6.20 37.26 -30.97
N PHE A 111 -4.96 36.84 -30.70
CA PHE A 111 -3.94 37.71 -30.10
C PHE A 111 -3.56 38.88 -31.01
N SER A 112 -3.45 38.66 -32.32
CA SER A 112 -3.15 39.72 -33.29
C SER A 112 -4.29 40.75 -33.39
N ARG A 113 -5.56 40.31 -33.34
CA ARG A 113 -6.72 41.20 -33.29
C ARG A 113 -6.78 42.01 -32.00
N LEU A 114 -6.48 41.39 -30.86
CA LEU A 114 -6.45 42.09 -29.57
C LEU A 114 -5.36 43.16 -29.53
N TYR A 115 -4.17 42.85 -30.06
CA TYR A 115 -3.05 43.79 -30.17
C TYR A 115 -3.34 44.96 -31.12
N LEU A 116 -3.98 44.71 -32.27
CA LEU A 116 -4.38 45.74 -33.24
C LEU A 116 -5.50 46.65 -32.70
N THR A 117 -6.40 46.11 -31.87
CA THR A 117 -7.47 46.89 -31.22
C THR A 117 -6.91 47.81 -30.13
N ILE A 118 -5.89 47.36 -29.41
CA ILE A 118 -5.21 48.18 -28.38
C ILE A 118 -4.35 49.28 -29.00
N SER A 119 -3.74 49.03 -30.17
CA SER A 119 -2.85 49.98 -30.86
C SER A 119 -3.57 51.04 -31.71
N SER A 120 -4.86 50.86 -32.04
CA SER A 120 -5.65 51.81 -32.85
C SER A 120 -6.47 52.82 -32.04
N SER A 121 -6.42 52.78 -30.70
CA SER A 121 -7.14 53.72 -29.84
C SER A 121 -6.37 55.05 -29.67
N SER A 122 -6.97 56.16 -30.11
CA SER A 122 -6.41 57.52 -29.99
C SER A 122 -6.24 57.94 -28.51
N PRO A 123 -5.20 58.72 -28.16
CA PRO A 123 -4.89 59.02 -26.76
C PRO A 123 -5.85 60.07 -26.20
N THR A 124 -6.85 59.65 -25.44
CA THR A 124 -7.59 60.55 -24.54
C THR A 124 -6.84 60.70 -23.21
N ARG A 125 -7.04 61.83 -22.54
CA ARG A 125 -6.27 62.35 -21.37
C ARG A 125 -6.22 61.44 -20.13
N ASN A 126 -6.93 60.30 -20.14
CA ASN A 126 -6.95 59.29 -19.06
C ASN A 126 -6.31 57.92 -19.47
N SER A 127 -5.79 57.82 -20.71
CA SER A 127 -5.31 56.56 -21.32
C SER A 127 -4.08 55.92 -20.65
N GLY A 128 -3.29 56.70 -19.89
CA GLY A 128 -2.10 56.20 -19.21
C GLY A 128 -2.39 55.25 -18.04
N LYS A 129 -3.49 55.48 -17.30
CA LYS A 129 -3.90 54.61 -16.19
C LYS A 129 -4.46 53.29 -16.70
N THR A 130 -5.34 53.33 -17.69
CA THR A 130 -5.96 52.13 -18.27
C THR A 130 -4.93 51.20 -18.92
N LYS A 131 -3.97 51.75 -19.67
CA LYS A 131 -2.86 50.96 -20.24
C LYS A 131 -1.97 50.32 -19.16
N LYS A 132 -1.76 51.00 -18.04
CA LYS A 132 -1.00 50.45 -16.89
C LYS A 132 -1.72 49.27 -16.24
N TYR A 133 -3.04 49.35 -16.05
CA TYR A 133 -3.82 48.22 -15.51
C TYR A 133 -3.90 47.04 -16.48
N ILE A 134 -4.05 47.29 -17.78
CA ILE A 134 -4.03 46.23 -18.81
C ILE A 134 -2.66 45.54 -18.86
N LEU A 135 -1.56 46.30 -18.78
CA LEU A 135 -0.21 45.74 -18.76
C LEU A 135 0.07 44.95 -17.49
N GLN A 136 -0.37 45.44 -16.32
CA GLN A 136 -0.27 44.69 -15.06
C GLN A 136 -1.10 43.41 -15.10
N PHE A 137 -2.31 43.45 -15.66
CA PHE A 137 -3.15 42.26 -15.84
C PHE A 137 -2.49 41.25 -16.78
N LEU A 138 -1.91 41.70 -17.91
CA LEU A 138 -1.17 40.84 -18.83
C LEU A 138 0.07 40.23 -18.18
N ILE A 139 0.83 40.98 -17.37
CA ILE A 139 1.98 40.44 -16.63
C ILE A 139 1.52 39.38 -15.61
N ILE A 140 0.41 39.61 -14.90
CA ILE A 140 -0.17 38.63 -13.98
C ILE A 140 -0.61 37.37 -14.75
N CYS A 141 -1.28 37.51 -15.90
CA CYS A 141 -1.70 36.36 -16.71
C CYS A 141 -0.54 35.60 -17.37
N VAL A 142 0.54 36.29 -17.76
CA VAL A 142 1.69 35.68 -18.46
C VAL A 142 2.73 35.13 -17.49
N VAL A 143 2.85 35.70 -16.29
CA VAL A 143 3.87 35.30 -15.31
C VAL A 143 3.24 34.58 -14.12
N ALA A 144 2.21 35.14 -13.50
CA ALA A 144 1.63 34.55 -12.29
C ALA A 144 0.78 33.30 -12.59
N ALA A 145 0.06 33.25 -13.71
CA ALA A 145 -0.76 32.08 -14.04
C ALA A 145 0.06 30.82 -14.36
N PRO A 146 1.17 30.87 -15.14
CA PRO A 146 2.03 29.71 -15.34
C PRO A 146 2.75 29.26 -14.07
N ILE A 147 3.19 30.20 -13.23
CA ILE A 147 3.81 29.88 -11.93
C ILE A 147 2.79 29.21 -11.01
N ALA A 148 1.57 29.75 -10.91
CA ALA A 148 0.50 29.15 -10.13
C ALA A 148 0.15 27.75 -10.64
N TYR A 149 0.03 27.57 -11.96
CA TYR A 149 -0.19 26.25 -12.58
C TYR A 149 0.93 25.27 -12.24
N LEU A 150 2.20 25.69 -12.40
CA LEU A 150 3.36 24.86 -12.11
C LEU A 150 3.37 24.45 -10.63
N LEU A 151 3.16 25.39 -9.71
CA LEU A 151 3.07 25.11 -8.28
C LEU A 151 1.93 24.16 -7.95
N THR A 152 0.74 24.35 -8.55
CA THR A 152 -0.38 23.41 -8.36
C THR A 152 -0.10 22.03 -8.95
N SER A 153 0.56 21.94 -10.11
CA SER A 153 0.91 20.65 -10.73
C SER A 153 1.95 19.89 -9.91
N LEU A 154 2.94 20.59 -9.35
CA LEU A 154 3.93 20.02 -8.43
C LEU A 154 3.24 19.54 -7.16
N PHE A 155 2.37 20.36 -6.57
CA PHE A 155 1.62 20.00 -5.36
C PHE A 155 0.67 18.82 -5.57
N VAL A 156 -0.08 18.78 -6.68
CA VAL A 156 -0.94 17.64 -7.04
C VAL A 156 -0.10 16.38 -7.28
N SER A 157 1.02 16.49 -8.01
CA SER A 157 1.90 15.34 -8.22
C SER A 157 2.48 14.78 -6.92
N SER A 158 2.79 15.64 -5.94
CA SER A 158 3.25 15.24 -4.60
C SER A 158 2.13 14.58 -3.78
N ILE A 159 0.89 15.06 -3.89
CA ILE A 159 -0.28 14.44 -3.22
C ILE A 159 -0.61 13.08 -3.86
N ASP A 160 -0.54 12.96 -5.19
CA ASP A 160 -0.78 11.72 -5.91
C ASP A 160 0.29 10.66 -5.61
N THR A 161 1.55 11.06 -5.39
CA THR A 161 2.61 10.13 -4.96
C THR A 161 2.44 9.67 -3.52
N LEU A 162 2.14 10.58 -2.59
CA LEU A 162 1.89 10.26 -1.18
C LEU A 162 0.65 9.37 -0.99
N SER A 163 -0.40 9.60 -1.78
CA SER A 163 -1.61 8.77 -1.75
C SER A 163 -1.41 7.41 -2.43
N ASN A 164 -0.62 7.32 -3.51
CA ASN A 164 -0.30 6.04 -4.15
C ASN A 164 0.58 5.13 -3.29
N GLU A 165 1.57 5.65 -2.56
CA GLU A 165 2.42 4.82 -1.68
C GLU A 165 1.60 4.17 -0.54
N GLN A 166 0.63 4.88 0.04
CA GLN A 166 -0.26 4.29 1.05
C GLN A 166 -1.28 3.28 0.49
N ASN A 167 -1.57 3.33 -0.81
CA ASN A 167 -2.55 2.48 -1.46
C ASN A 167 -1.94 1.27 -2.19
N GLN A 168 -0.61 1.13 -2.19
CA GLN A 168 0.05 0.02 -2.87
C GLN A 168 -0.14 -1.29 -2.10
N LYS A 169 -0.82 -2.25 -2.72
CA LYS A 169 -1.00 -3.60 -2.18
C LYS A 169 0.33 -4.35 -2.20
N ARG A 170 0.53 -5.21 -1.19
CA ARG A 170 1.80 -5.93 -0.98
C ARG A 170 1.67 -7.41 -1.28
N VAL A 171 2.63 -7.92 -2.03
CA VAL A 171 2.99 -9.33 -2.05
C VAL A 171 4.35 -9.45 -1.39
N VAL A 172 4.37 -9.95 -0.16
CA VAL A 172 5.58 -10.13 0.66
C VAL A 172 5.99 -11.59 0.60
N GLY A 173 7.27 -11.86 0.31
CA GLY A 173 7.81 -13.22 0.27
C GLY A 173 8.85 -13.44 1.36
N TYR A 174 8.65 -14.44 2.21
CA TYR A 174 9.69 -14.91 3.12
C TYR A 174 10.66 -15.83 2.40
N TYR A 175 11.94 -15.49 2.42
CA TYR A 175 13.03 -16.31 1.90
C TYR A 175 13.89 -16.83 3.03
N THR A 176 14.06 -18.14 3.09
CA THR A 176 14.63 -18.78 4.27
C THR A 176 16.10 -19.12 4.06
N VAL A 177 16.88 -19.08 5.15
CA VAL A 177 18.31 -19.41 5.12
C VAL A 177 18.58 -20.92 5.14
N TRP A 178 17.59 -21.76 5.47
CA TRP A 178 17.74 -23.21 5.62
C TRP A 178 17.22 -24.02 4.41
N GLU A 179 16.55 -23.39 3.44
CA GLU A 179 16.12 -24.06 2.22
C GLU A 179 17.22 -24.07 1.16
N GLU A 180 17.28 -25.14 0.36
CA GLU A 180 18.32 -25.30 -0.67
C GLU A 180 17.99 -24.62 -1.99
N LYS A 181 16.68 -24.41 -2.27
CA LYS A 181 16.22 -23.88 -3.56
C LYS A 181 16.55 -22.38 -3.65
N LYS A 182 17.14 -21.99 -4.79
CA LYS A 182 17.41 -20.60 -5.13
C LYS A 182 16.21 -20.00 -5.87
N LEU A 183 15.95 -18.72 -5.65
CA LEU A 183 14.89 -18.01 -6.36
C LEU A 183 15.29 -17.67 -7.79
N THR A 184 14.30 -17.73 -8.66
CA THR A 184 14.39 -17.26 -10.04
C THR A 184 14.01 -15.78 -10.12
N VAL A 185 14.49 -15.07 -11.16
CA VAL A 185 14.08 -13.69 -11.46
C VAL A 185 12.56 -13.58 -11.62
N ASP A 186 11.92 -14.59 -12.19
CA ASP A 186 10.47 -14.61 -12.39
C ASP A 186 9.68 -14.78 -11.09
N GLN A 187 10.26 -15.40 -10.05
CA GLN A 187 9.68 -15.38 -8.70
C GLN A 187 9.81 -13.99 -8.09
N LEU A 188 10.98 -13.35 -8.22
CA LEU A 188 11.23 -12.03 -7.64
C LEU A 188 10.35 -10.93 -8.25
N LYS A 189 10.12 -10.96 -9.57
CA LYS A 189 9.24 -9.99 -10.27
C LYS A 189 7.79 -10.00 -9.78
N LYS A 190 7.37 -11.05 -9.09
CA LYS A 190 6.01 -11.21 -8.54
C LYS A 190 5.85 -10.60 -7.14
N LEU A 191 6.95 -10.12 -6.56
CA LEU A 191 7.01 -9.65 -5.18
C LEU A 191 7.19 -8.13 -5.12
N THR A 192 6.61 -7.54 -4.08
CA THR A 192 6.84 -6.14 -3.71
C THR A 192 7.90 -6.02 -2.62
N HIS A 193 7.98 -7.03 -1.75
CA HIS A 193 8.91 -7.11 -0.64
C HIS A 193 9.44 -8.54 -0.54
N ILE A 194 10.73 -8.66 -0.26
CA ILE A 194 11.35 -9.92 0.17
C ILE A 194 11.89 -9.74 1.60
N ILE A 195 11.62 -10.71 2.46
CA ILE A 195 12.11 -10.72 3.84
C ILE A 195 12.98 -11.97 4.05
N PHE A 196 14.27 -11.76 4.32
CA PHE A 196 15.21 -12.83 4.62
C PHE A 196 15.05 -13.30 6.08
N MET A 197 14.84 -14.61 6.27
CA MET A 197 14.66 -15.25 7.58
C MET A 197 15.86 -16.16 7.86
N PHE A 198 16.63 -16.00 8.94
CA PHE A 198 16.53 -14.98 9.99
C PHE A 198 17.90 -14.37 10.30
N ALA A 199 17.86 -13.17 10.87
CA ALA A 199 18.95 -12.65 11.68
C ALA A 199 18.60 -12.86 13.16
N ASP A 200 19.25 -13.84 13.78
CA ASP A 200 18.93 -14.34 15.11
C ASP A 200 19.47 -13.43 16.22
N VAL A 201 18.65 -13.18 17.24
CA VAL A 201 19.08 -12.53 18.49
C VAL A 201 19.93 -13.51 19.30
N GLN A 202 21.11 -13.09 19.71
CA GLN A 202 22.08 -13.86 20.48
C GLN A 202 21.91 -13.65 22.00
N GLU A 203 22.60 -14.45 22.80
CA GLU A 203 22.54 -14.36 24.27
C GLU A 203 23.11 -13.04 24.82
N ASP A 204 24.08 -12.46 24.12
CA ASP A 204 24.68 -11.16 24.40
C ASP A 204 23.86 -9.97 23.84
N GLY A 205 22.70 -10.26 23.23
CA GLY A 205 21.83 -9.28 22.58
C GLY A 205 22.23 -8.92 21.15
N SER A 206 23.39 -9.34 20.64
CA SER A 206 23.77 -9.10 19.25
C SER A 206 22.84 -9.81 18.26
N VAL A 207 22.83 -9.37 17.00
CA VAL A 207 22.05 -9.99 15.92
C VAL A 207 22.98 -10.59 14.90
N LYS A 208 22.78 -11.87 14.55
CA LYS A 208 23.62 -12.61 13.60
C LYS A 208 22.79 -13.49 12.68
N ILE A 209 23.14 -13.51 11.41
CA ILE A 209 22.59 -14.49 10.46
C ILE A 209 23.40 -15.78 10.64
N HIS A 210 22.81 -16.80 11.28
CA HIS A 210 23.45 -18.10 11.53
C HIS A 210 23.08 -19.13 10.46
N ASP A 211 24.05 -19.95 10.05
CA ASP A 211 23.94 -21.38 9.68
C ASP A 211 25.32 -21.93 9.20
N SER A 212 25.57 -23.23 9.30
CA SER A 212 26.72 -23.92 8.70
C SER A 212 26.67 -23.96 7.16
N HIS A 213 25.48 -23.81 6.57
CA HIS A 213 25.25 -23.56 5.14
C HIS A 213 25.22 -22.05 4.79
N ALA A 214 25.42 -21.16 5.78
CA ALA A 214 25.16 -19.72 5.63
C ALA A 214 26.06 -19.04 4.62
N VAL A 215 27.30 -19.47 4.41
CA VAL A 215 28.16 -18.77 3.43
C VAL A 215 27.52 -18.80 2.06
N LYS A 216 27.10 -19.98 1.58
CA LYS A 216 26.41 -20.11 0.28
C LYS A 216 25.13 -19.28 0.26
N ARG A 217 24.33 -19.33 1.33
CA ARG A 217 23.04 -18.64 1.37
C ARG A 217 23.15 -17.13 1.54
N ILE A 218 24.21 -16.64 2.17
CA ILE A 218 24.60 -15.23 2.24
C ILE A 218 25.03 -14.73 0.85
N TRP A 219 25.78 -15.53 0.09
CA TRP A 219 26.07 -15.20 -1.32
C TRP A 219 24.82 -15.18 -2.18
N ASP A 220 23.96 -16.19 -2.05
CA ASP A 220 22.65 -16.23 -2.71
C ASP A 220 21.81 -15.01 -2.32
N MET A 221 21.83 -14.62 -1.05
CA MET A 221 21.15 -13.42 -0.55
C MET A 221 21.69 -12.17 -1.22
N LYS A 222 23.02 -11.95 -1.25
CA LYS A 222 23.62 -10.79 -1.94
C LYS A 222 23.25 -10.75 -3.43
N GLU A 223 23.22 -11.91 -4.10
CA GLU A 223 22.78 -11.99 -5.48
C GLU A 223 21.28 -11.66 -5.64
N ILE A 224 20.43 -12.20 -4.78
CA ILE A 224 18.99 -11.93 -4.79
C ILE A 224 18.72 -10.47 -4.48
N ILE A 225 19.45 -9.85 -3.54
CA ILE A 225 19.36 -8.42 -3.24
C ILE A 225 19.67 -7.61 -4.50
N SER A 226 20.75 -7.95 -5.21
CA SER A 226 21.10 -7.30 -6.48
C SER A 226 20.01 -7.45 -7.54
N MET A 227 19.43 -8.65 -7.69
CA MET A 227 18.32 -8.90 -8.62
C MET A 227 17.03 -8.16 -8.20
N ALA A 228 16.70 -8.17 -6.92
CA ALA A 228 15.55 -7.51 -6.32
C ALA A 228 15.57 -6.00 -6.54
N ARG A 229 16.73 -5.37 -6.26
CA ARG A 229 16.92 -3.93 -6.48
C ARG A 229 16.69 -3.53 -7.94
N LYS A 230 17.13 -4.34 -8.90
CA LYS A 230 16.86 -4.10 -10.34
C LYS A 230 15.37 -4.15 -10.70
N GLN A 231 14.54 -4.79 -9.88
CA GLN A 231 13.08 -4.84 -10.07
C GLN A 231 12.33 -3.79 -9.22
N GLY A 232 13.02 -2.95 -8.46
CA GLY A 232 12.39 -2.00 -7.54
C GLY A 232 11.73 -2.65 -6.31
N MET A 233 12.08 -3.90 -6.00
CA MET A 233 11.56 -4.62 -4.84
C MET A 233 12.23 -4.15 -3.55
N LYS A 234 11.47 -4.00 -2.47
CA LYS A 234 12.01 -3.70 -1.15
C LYS A 234 12.64 -4.94 -0.52
N VAL A 235 13.88 -4.82 -0.08
CA VAL A 235 14.65 -5.90 0.55
C VAL A 235 14.66 -5.71 2.05
N MET A 236 14.29 -6.73 2.82
CA MET A 236 14.22 -6.64 4.29
C MET A 236 14.83 -7.88 4.96
N ILE A 237 15.19 -7.76 6.23
CA ILE A 237 15.64 -8.88 7.07
C ILE A 237 14.71 -9.02 8.28
N ALA A 238 14.29 -10.25 8.60
CA ALA A 238 13.57 -10.57 9.82
C ALA A 238 14.56 -10.77 10.97
N VAL A 239 14.49 -9.92 11.99
CA VAL A 239 15.29 -9.99 13.21
C VAL A 239 14.54 -10.77 14.28
N GLY A 240 15.14 -11.84 14.80
CA GLY A 240 14.50 -12.79 15.71
C GLY A 240 14.26 -14.12 15.02
N GLY A 241 13.07 -14.69 15.20
CA GLY A 241 12.75 -16.04 14.72
C GLY A 241 12.13 -16.89 15.82
N HIS A 242 11.49 -18.00 15.44
CA HIS A 242 10.79 -18.86 16.41
C HIS A 242 11.72 -19.35 17.54
N SER A 243 12.94 -19.79 17.20
CA SER A 243 13.93 -20.32 18.15
C SER A 243 14.54 -19.26 19.06
N THR A 244 14.66 -18.02 18.59
CA THR A 244 15.37 -16.95 19.31
C THR A 244 14.44 -15.94 19.97
N SER A 245 13.12 -16.07 19.78
CA SER A 245 12.12 -15.17 20.36
C SER A 245 12.15 -15.10 21.88
N ILE A 246 12.55 -16.18 22.56
CA ILE A 246 12.70 -16.20 24.02
C ILE A 246 13.78 -15.24 24.53
N ARG A 247 14.68 -14.77 23.65
CA ARG A 247 15.77 -13.85 24.00
C ARG A 247 15.36 -12.38 23.97
N PHE A 248 14.23 -12.01 23.36
CA PHE A 248 13.83 -10.60 23.27
C PHE A 248 13.62 -9.96 24.65
N SER A 249 12.77 -10.56 25.50
CA SER A 249 12.47 -9.99 26.82
C SER A 249 13.75 -9.73 27.66
N PRO A 250 14.61 -10.74 27.93
CA PRO A 250 15.82 -10.50 28.72
C PRO A 250 16.81 -9.54 28.04
N THR A 251 16.90 -9.53 26.71
CA THR A 251 17.73 -8.57 25.97
C THR A 251 17.25 -7.13 26.16
N LEU A 252 15.93 -6.90 26.27
CA LEU A 252 15.37 -5.56 26.47
C LEU A 252 15.45 -5.07 27.92
N GLU A 253 15.61 -5.98 28.87
CA GLU A 253 15.78 -5.67 30.30
C GLU A 253 17.23 -5.28 30.65
N ASP A 254 18.21 -5.83 29.93
CA ASP A 254 19.63 -5.54 30.12
C ASP A 254 20.09 -4.39 29.19
N PRO A 255 20.56 -3.25 29.73
CA PRO A 255 21.00 -2.11 28.92
C PRO A 255 22.14 -2.42 27.94
N VAL A 256 23.06 -3.32 28.30
CA VAL A 256 24.19 -3.72 27.45
C VAL A 256 23.69 -4.58 26.30
N LYS A 257 22.84 -5.58 26.59
CA LYS A 257 22.26 -6.44 25.55
C LYS A 257 21.36 -5.65 24.61
N LYS A 258 20.55 -4.73 25.14
CA LYS A 258 19.72 -3.85 24.32
C LYS A 258 20.56 -2.97 23.41
N LYS A 259 21.67 -2.42 23.91
CA LYS A 259 22.62 -1.66 23.09
C LYS A 259 23.17 -2.53 21.96
N ASN A 260 23.63 -3.75 22.25
CA ASN A 260 24.13 -4.69 21.24
C ASN A 260 23.07 -5.04 20.19
N LEU A 261 21.81 -5.21 20.60
CA LEU A 261 20.69 -5.44 19.70
C LEU A 261 20.53 -4.28 18.72
N MET A 262 20.45 -3.05 19.23
CA MET A 262 20.27 -1.87 18.39
C MET A 262 21.47 -1.65 17.46
N GLU A 263 22.70 -1.74 17.96
CA GLU A 263 23.91 -1.59 17.12
C GLU A 263 23.98 -2.67 16.04
N SER A 264 23.64 -3.92 16.36
CA SER A 264 23.64 -5.00 15.37
C SER A 264 22.55 -4.83 14.32
N ILE A 265 21.37 -4.32 14.68
CA ILE A 265 20.32 -3.97 13.71
C ILE A 265 20.83 -2.91 12.74
N ALA A 266 21.50 -1.85 13.22
CA ALA A 266 22.08 -0.84 12.35
C ALA A 266 23.15 -1.43 11.41
N ASN A 267 23.99 -2.33 11.90
CA ASN A 267 25.04 -2.98 11.10
C ASN A 267 24.47 -3.79 9.92
N LEU A 268 23.26 -4.36 10.03
CA LEU A 268 22.60 -5.04 8.91
C LEU A 268 22.37 -4.10 7.71
N PHE A 269 22.09 -2.82 7.95
CA PHE A 269 21.91 -1.82 6.89
C PHE A 269 23.22 -1.42 6.20
N GLU A 270 24.35 -1.52 6.90
CA GLU A 270 25.67 -1.28 6.31
C GLU A 270 26.17 -2.50 5.54
N GLU A 271 25.96 -3.70 6.08
CA GLU A 271 26.51 -4.93 5.51
C GLU A 271 25.76 -5.41 4.27
N TYR A 272 24.44 -5.27 4.27
CA TYR A 272 23.56 -5.87 3.25
C TYR A 272 22.85 -4.85 2.37
N ASP A 273 22.96 -3.55 2.69
CA ASP A 273 22.22 -2.47 2.02
C ASP A 273 20.74 -2.84 1.84
N ILE A 274 20.04 -3.06 2.96
CA ILE A 274 18.62 -3.42 2.99
C ILE A 274 17.74 -2.18 3.07
N ASP A 275 16.47 -2.31 2.69
CA ASP A 275 15.45 -1.27 2.70
C ASP A 275 14.56 -1.31 3.94
N GLY A 276 14.75 -2.28 4.84
CA GLY A 276 13.98 -2.36 6.07
C GLY A 276 14.22 -3.61 6.91
N ILE A 277 13.52 -3.71 8.03
CA ILE A 277 13.52 -4.91 8.87
C ILE A 277 12.11 -5.32 9.31
N GLU A 278 11.96 -6.59 9.64
CA GLU A 278 10.82 -7.10 10.40
C GLU A 278 11.25 -7.49 11.80
N ILE A 279 10.53 -7.04 12.83
CA ILE A 279 10.71 -7.57 14.19
C ILE A 279 9.91 -8.87 14.30
N PHE A 280 10.61 -9.99 14.40
CA PHE A 280 10.04 -11.33 14.43
C PHE A 280 10.07 -11.91 15.85
N TRP A 281 9.16 -11.43 16.72
CA TRP A 281 9.00 -11.90 18.09
C TRP A 281 7.76 -12.79 18.24
N MET A 282 7.97 -14.09 18.45
CA MET A 282 6.95 -15.11 18.69
C MET A 282 7.03 -15.70 20.11
N TRP A 283 6.15 -15.35 21.05
CA TRP A 283 5.21 -14.23 21.00
C TRP A 283 5.35 -13.42 22.30
N PRO A 284 5.23 -12.08 22.26
CA PRO A 284 5.21 -11.28 23.47
C PRO A 284 4.15 -11.79 24.46
N THR A 285 4.56 -11.99 25.71
CA THR A 285 3.61 -12.30 26.79
C THR A 285 2.91 -11.02 27.27
N LYS A 286 2.01 -11.15 28.24
CA LYS A 286 1.34 -10.01 28.86
C LYS A 286 2.33 -9.01 29.48
N GLU A 287 3.41 -9.52 30.07
CA GLU A 287 4.49 -8.76 30.70
C GLU A 287 5.35 -8.02 29.65
N ASP A 288 5.44 -8.57 28.44
CA ASP A 288 6.23 -8.00 27.35
C ASP A 288 5.50 -6.91 26.57
N LYS A 289 4.21 -6.70 26.82
CA LYS A 289 3.36 -5.78 26.06
C LYS A 289 3.94 -4.36 25.92
N VAL A 290 4.51 -3.83 27.00
CA VAL A 290 5.18 -2.51 26.99
C VAL A 290 6.57 -2.60 26.34
N LYS A 291 7.32 -3.68 26.58
CA LYS A 291 8.66 -3.88 26.02
C LYS A 291 8.61 -3.98 24.49
N HIS A 292 7.66 -4.73 23.96
CA HIS A 292 7.45 -4.86 22.53
C HIS A 292 7.14 -3.51 21.87
N LEU A 293 6.24 -2.70 22.43
CA LEU A 293 5.98 -1.35 21.92
C LEU A 293 7.22 -0.45 21.98
N LYS A 294 7.97 -0.49 23.09
CA LYS A 294 9.22 0.29 23.21
C LYS A 294 10.25 -0.13 22.18
N LEU A 295 10.46 -1.43 21.97
CA LEU A 295 11.35 -1.95 20.94
C LEU A 295 10.96 -1.43 19.54
N VAL A 296 9.69 -1.54 19.16
CA VAL A 296 9.21 -1.04 17.85
C VAL A 296 9.48 0.46 17.69
N ARG A 297 9.24 1.25 18.74
CA ARG A 297 9.51 2.70 18.74
C ARG A 297 10.99 3.02 18.60
N GLU A 298 11.84 2.37 19.40
CA GLU A 298 13.29 2.57 19.40
C GLU A 298 13.90 2.15 18.05
N VAL A 299 13.43 1.04 17.46
CA VAL A 299 13.81 0.63 16.11
C VAL A 299 13.39 1.65 15.07
N ARG A 300 12.14 2.14 15.07
CA ARG A 300 11.71 3.19 14.12
C ARG A 300 12.58 4.45 14.24
N GLN A 301 12.91 4.88 15.44
CA GLN A 301 13.79 6.02 15.68
C GLN A 301 15.19 5.76 15.09
N GLN A 302 15.76 4.59 15.35
CA GLN A 302 17.05 4.21 14.80
C GLN A 302 17.05 4.19 13.26
N LEU A 303 16.01 3.62 12.64
CA LEU A 303 15.85 3.63 11.19
C LEU A 303 15.79 5.05 10.63
N THR A 304 15.12 5.97 11.33
CA THR A 304 15.06 7.39 10.95
C THR A 304 16.46 8.01 11.00
N SER A 305 17.22 7.75 12.07
CA SER A 305 18.60 8.25 12.18
C SER A 305 19.53 7.68 11.11
N ILE A 306 19.40 6.39 10.75
CA ILE A 306 20.18 5.78 9.65
C ILE A 306 19.82 6.43 8.31
N LYS A 307 18.53 6.69 8.07
CA LYS A 307 18.09 7.40 6.85
C LYS A 307 18.76 8.77 6.75
N GLU A 308 18.70 9.55 7.82
CA GLU A 308 19.28 10.91 7.88
C GLU A 308 20.79 10.88 7.71
N SER A 309 21.50 9.97 8.38
CA SER A 309 22.96 9.86 8.28
C SER A 309 23.42 9.46 6.87
N LYS A 310 22.63 8.64 6.17
CA LYS A 310 22.89 8.25 4.77
C LYS A 310 22.36 9.25 3.75
N GLY A 311 21.69 10.33 4.17
CA GLY A 311 21.09 11.32 3.27
C GLY A 311 20.00 10.73 2.37
N LYS A 312 19.32 9.65 2.79
CA LYS A 312 18.24 9.04 2.01
C LYS A 312 16.95 9.86 2.09
N THR A 313 16.22 9.95 0.98
CA THR A 313 14.92 10.63 0.91
C THR A 313 13.77 9.72 1.35
N GLU A 314 13.86 8.44 0.99
CA GLU A 314 12.86 7.42 1.33
C GLU A 314 13.04 6.90 2.76
N ASP A 315 11.92 6.63 3.44
CA ASP A 315 11.95 5.98 4.74
C ASP A 315 12.31 4.50 4.61
N TYR A 316 13.07 4.00 5.58
CA TYR A 316 13.27 2.58 5.75
C TYR A 316 11.99 1.91 6.24
N VAL A 317 11.72 0.70 5.73
CA VAL A 317 10.52 -0.05 6.06
C VAL A 317 10.68 -0.76 7.41
N LEU A 318 9.67 -0.65 8.27
CA LEU A 318 9.55 -1.43 9.50
C LEU A 318 8.25 -2.21 9.49
N SER A 319 8.35 -3.51 9.72
CA SER A 319 7.20 -4.37 9.93
C SER A 319 7.33 -5.19 11.21
N VAL A 320 6.22 -5.76 11.65
CA VAL A 320 6.21 -6.75 12.72
C VAL A 320 5.35 -7.95 12.32
N ILE A 321 5.70 -9.12 12.83
CA ILE A 321 4.83 -10.29 12.78
C ILE A 321 3.84 -10.27 13.96
N THR A 322 2.66 -10.84 13.77
CA THR A 322 1.75 -11.14 14.87
C THR A 322 1.05 -12.49 14.77
N SER A 323 0.58 -12.98 15.92
CA SER A 323 0.01 -14.32 16.09
C SER A 323 -1.39 -14.45 15.50
N ARG A 324 -1.73 -15.65 15.03
CA ARG A 324 -3.13 -16.09 14.82
C ARG A 324 -3.93 -16.16 16.11
N TYR A 325 -3.29 -16.58 17.21
CA TYR A 325 -3.98 -16.93 18.43
C TYR A 325 -4.42 -15.68 19.19
N SER A 326 -5.70 -15.63 19.56
CA SER A 326 -6.29 -14.46 20.25
C SER A 326 -5.53 -14.07 21.52
N HIS A 327 -5.17 -15.06 22.36
CA HIS A 327 -4.49 -14.82 23.63
C HIS A 327 -3.11 -14.16 23.49
N PHE A 328 -2.38 -14.41 22.39
CA PHE A 328 -1.14 -13.69 22.09
C PHE A 328 -1.42 -12.32 21.46
N ARG A 329 -2.43 -12.20 20.60
CA ARG A 329 -2.80 -10.92 19.99
C ARG A 329 -3.23 -9.89 21.04
N GLU A 330 -3.94 -10.31 22.07
CA GLU A 330 -4.39 -9.43 23.17
C GLU A 330 -3.23 -8.84 23.99
N ASN A 331 -2.03 -9.44 23.92
CA ASN A 331 -0.81 -8.98 24.59
C ASN A 331 -0.05 -7.89 23.83
N ILE A 332 -0.63 -7.29 22.77
CA ILE A 332 0.05 -6.32 21.91
C ILE A 332 -0.72 -4.98 21.87
N TYR A 333 -0.02 -3.85 21.99
CA TYR A 333 -0.59 -2.50 21.82
C TYR A 333 -0.66 -2.09 20.33
N TYR A 334 -1.51 -2.75 19.53
CA TYR A 334 -1.53 -2.53 18.08
C TYR A 334 -1.79 -1.09 17.66
N ASN A 335 -2.70 -0.37 18.31
CA ASN A 335 -3.01 1.02 17.95
C ASN A 335 -1.79 1.94 18.09
N GLU A 336 -0.89 1.64 19.02
CA GLU A 336 0.37 2.36 19.18
C GLU A 336 1.43 1.86 18.21
N ILE A 337 1.56 0.54 18.04
CA ILE A 337 2.52 -0.07 17.09
C ILE A 337 2.25 0.40 15.65
N MET A 338 0.99 0.49 15.24
CA MET A 338 0.59 0.91 13.89
C MET A 338 1.05 2.33 13.53
N LYS A 339 1.39 3.17 14.52
CA LYS A 339 1.97 4.51 14.29
C LYS A 339 3.44 4.45 13.88
N HIS A 340 4.11 3.32 14.12
CA HIS A 340 5.54 3.14 13.95
C HIS A 340 5.90 2.10 12.89
N VAL A 341 4.95 1.27 12.45
CA VAL A 341 5.19 0.25 11.41
C VAL A 341 4.50 0.63 10.11
N ASP A 342 5.10 0.21 9.00
CA ASP A 342 4.52 0.34 7.65
C ASP A 342 3.44 -0.71 7.42
N PHE A 343 3.68 -1.94 7.90
CA PHE A 343 2.69 -3.02 7.86
C PHE A 343 2.93 -4.07 8.95
N VAL A 344 1.93 -4.93 9.14
CA VAL A 344 1.95 -6.08 10.04
C VAL A 344 1.67 -7.33 9.22
N ASN A 345 2.55 -8.31 9.33
CA ASN A 345 2.36 -9.64 8.79
C ASN A 345 1.62 -10.49 9.82
N VAL A 346 0.38 -10.88 9.53
CA VAL A 346 -0.40 -11.73 10.42
C VAL A 346 -0.11 -13.18 10.06
N LEU A 347 0.46 -13.96 10.99
CA LEU A 347 0.68 -15.39 10.80
C LEU A 347 -0.67 -16.10 10.85
N THR A 348 -1.30 -16.34 9.70
CA THR A 348 -2.66 -16.91 9.61
C THR A 348 -2.72 -18.37 9.14
N HIS A 349 -1.68 -19.13 9.44
CA HIS A 349 -1.58 -20.59 9.23
C HIS A 349 -1.07 -21.26 10.51
N ASP A 350 -1.01 -22.59 10.54
CA ASP A 350 -0.65 -23.40 11.72
C ASP A 350 -1.69 -23.35 12.86
N TRP A 351 -2.97 -23.14 12.54
CA TRP A 351 -4.03 -22.84 13.52
C TRP A 351 -4.21 -23.85 14.66
N ARG A 352 -3.91 -25.12 14.45
CA ARG A 352 -3.90 -26.12 15.51
C ARG A 352 -2.61 -26.90 15.44
N TYR A 353 -2.03 -27.14 16.61
CA TYR A 353 -0.78 -27.88 16.68
C TYR A 353 -0.96 -29.24 15.99
N MET A 354 -0.21 -29.44 14.91
CA MET A 354 -0.37 -30.61 14.04
C MET A 354 -0.18 -31.95 14.78
N ARG A 355 0.48 -31.95 15.95
CA ARG A 355 0.64 -33.15 16.76
C ARG A 355 -0.57 -33.49 17.63
N GLU A 356 -1.53 -32.60 17.78
CA GLU A 356 -2.76 -32.80 18.56
C GLU A 356 -4.01 -32.90 17.69
N TYR A 357 -4.01 -32.26 16.52
CA TYR A 357 -5.19 -32.18 15.66
C TYR A 357 -4.86 -32.51 14.21
N VAL A 358 -5.82 -33.17 13.57
CA VAL A 358 -5.85 -33.41 12.11
C VAL A 358 -6.88 -32.45 11.52
N GLY A 359 -6.50 -31.66 10.51
CA GLY A 359 -7.44 -30.74 9.87
C GLY A 359 -6.78 -29.68 8.99
N PRO A 360 -7.50 -28.64 8.58
CA PRO A 360 -6.96 -27.58 7.75
C PRO A 360 -5.89 -26.80 8.54
N PHE A 361 -4.74 -26.61 7.90
CA PHE A 361 -3.61 -25.90 8.49
C PHE A 361 -3.77 -24.38 8.40
N ALA A 362 -4.44 -23.89 7.37
CA ALA A 362 -4.73 -22.48 7.14
C ALA A 362 -6.18 -22.28 6.65
N PRO A 363 -7.21 -22.62 7.46
CA PRO A 363 -8.61 -22.45 7.09
C PRO A 363 -8.95 -20.98 6.84
N LEU A 364 -9.57 -20.69 5.69
CA LEU A 364 -10.04 -19.34 5.38
C LEU A 364 -11.21 -18.93 6.29
N TYR A 365 -12.18 -19.83 6.47
CA TYR A 365 -13.35 -19.63 7.31
C TYR A 365 -13.59 -20.82 8.25
N GLY A 366 -14.55 -20.65 9.15
CA GLY A 366 -15.00 -21.66 10.10
C GLY A 366 -14.17 -21.67 11.40
N GLY A 367 -14.41 -22.69 12.22
CA GLY A 367 -13.81 -22.80 13.56
C GLY A 367 -14.45 -21.86 14.58
N ARG A 368 -14.12 -22.04 15.86
CA ARG A 368 -14.57 -21.15 16.94
C ARG A 368 -13.44 -20.14 17.25
N LYS A 369 -13.33 -19.09 16.42
CA LYS A 369 -12.24 -18.10 16.45
C LYS A 369 -10.86 -18.65 16.02
N ASP A 370 -10.89 -19.60 15.09
CA ASP A 370 -9.69 -20.33 14.63
C ASP A 370 -9.49 -20.27 13.11
N SER A 371 -9.80 -19.14 12.46
CA SER A 371 -9.64 -19.01 11.00
C SER A 371 -9.00 -17.71 10.59
N ILE A 372 -8.49 -17.68 9.37
CA ILE A 372 -7.96 -16.47 8.73
C ILE A 372 -8.99 -15.33 8.87
N ASP A 373 -10.26 -15.60 8.61
CA ASP A 373 -11.34 -14.61 8.76
C ASP A 373 -11.43 -14.03 10.17
N ASP A 374 -11.43 -14.87 11.20
CA ASP A 374 -11.42 -14.40 12.59
C ASP A 374 -10.18 -13.53 12.89
N ALA A 375 -9.00 -13.98 12.48
CA ALA A 375 -7.76 -13.26 12.71
C ALA A 375 -7.80 -11.86 12.09
N MET A 376 -8.13 -11.81 10.80
CA MET A 376 -8.12 -10.58 10.02
C MET A 376 -9.26 -9.64 10.41
N LYS A 377 -10.44 -10.17 10.74
CA LYS A 377 -11.57 -9.39 11.26
C LYS A 377 -11.20 -8.70 12.56
N TYR A 378 -10.71 -9.44 13.55
CA TYR A 378 -10.31 -8.86 14.84
C TYR A 378 -9.22 -7.80 14.65
N MET A 379 -8.19 -8.10 13.85
CA MET A 379 -7.10 -7.15 13.61
C MET A 379 -7.61 -5.87 12.95
N THR A 380 -8.43 -5.99 11.90
CA THR A 380 -9.00 -4.83 11.19
C THR A 380 -9.90 -4.01 12.10
N CYS A 381 -10.77 -4.67 12.87
CA CYS A 381 -11.69 -4.00 13.76
C CYS A 381 -10.99 -3.31 14.94
N LEU A 382 -9.88 -3.88 15.42
CA LEU A 382 -9.08 -3.28 16.48
C LEU A 382 -8.27 -2.08 15.99
N THR A 383 -7.57 -2.21 14.85
CA THR A 383 -6.60 -1.21 14.38
C THR A 383 -7.19 -0.13 13.50
N LYS A 384 -8.35 -0.40 12.90
CA LYS A 384 -9.00 0.44 11.88
C LYS A 384 -8.08 0.77 10.70
N GLN A 385 -7.08 -0.09 10.44
CA GLN A 385 -6.05 0.12 9.42
C GLN A 385 -5.85 -1.15 8.58
N PRO A 386 -6.88 -1.63 7.84
CA PRO A 386 -6.75 -2.85 7.04
C PRO A 386 -5.66 -2.75 5.97
N SER A 387 -5.36 -1.55 5.45
CA SER A 387 -4.30 -1.36 4.45
C SER A 387 -2.91 -1.72 4.97
N LYS A 388 -2.70 -1.74 6.30
CA LYS A 388 -1.43 -2.16 6.93
C LYS A 388 -1.36 -3.64 7.27
N LEU A 389 -2.40 -4.43 7.01
CA LEU A 389 -2.45 -5.85 7.40
C LEU A 389 -2.20 -6.77 6.20
N ASN A 390 -1.21 -7.65 6.31
CA ASN A 390 -0.97 -8.70 5.32
C ASN A 390 -1.42 -10.07 5.86
N LEU A 391 -2.15 -10.82 5.04
CA LEU A 391 -2.62 -12.17 5.33
C LEU A 391 -1.52 -13.20 5.03
N GLY A 392 -1.25 -14.12 5.97
CA GLY A 392 -0.24 -15.17 5.82
C GLY A 392 -0.69 -16.40 5.05
N ILE A 393 0.11 -16.82 4.07
CA ILE A 393 -0.15 -17.97 3.19
C ILE A 393 1.02 -18.97 3.26
N PRO A 394 0.76 -20.25 3.57
CA PRO A 394 1.79 -21.29 3.56
C PRO A 394 1.95 -21.94 2.17
N LEU A 395 3.18 -22.17 1.70
CA LEU A 395 3.50 -22.94 0.48
C LEU A 395 3.99 -24.37 0.82
N PHE A 396 3.43 -24.93 1.89
CA PHE A 396 3.63 -26.29 2.32
C PHE A 396 2.32 -26.88 2.83
N GLY A 397 2.29 -28.20 2.91
CA GLY A 397 1.19 -28.96 3.49
C GLY A 397 1.62 -29.68 4.76
N ILE A 398 0.63 -30.04 5.56
CA ILE A 398 0.81 -30.98 6.65
C ILE A 398 0.26 -32.33 6.23
N PHE A 399 0.97 -33.35 6.64
CA PHE A 399 0.63 -34.72 6.40
C PHE A 399 0.56 -35.50 7.72
N TRP A 400 -0.43 -36.38 7.84
CA TRP A 400 -0.68 -37.22 9.00
C TRP A 400 -0.80 -38.70 8.61
N ILE A 401 -0.09 -39.56 9.35
CA ILE A 401 -0.17 -41.02 9.27
C ILE A 401 -1.15 -41.55 10.32
N ASN A 402 -1.82 -42.68 10.06
CA ASN A 402 -2.69 -43.35 11.03
C ASN A 402 -3.91 -42.50 11.45
N THR A 403 -4.46 -41.76 10.50
CA THR A 403 -5.72 -41.01 10.65
C THR A 403 -6.92 -41.92 10.40
N THR A 404 -8.00 -41.73 11.15
CA THR A 404 -9.16 -42.64 11.14
C THR A 404 -10.28 -42.16 10.21
N PHE A 405 -10.45 -40.85 10.09
CA PHE A 405 -11.48 -40.22 9.27
C PHE A 405 -10.94 -38.89 8.69
N PRO A 406 -11.46 -38.45 7.53
CA PRO A 406 -11.17 -37.12 7.00
C PRO A 406 -11.96 -36.03 7.72
N ILE A 407 -11.62 -34.77 7.44
CA ILE A 407 -12.49 -33.63 7.77
C ILE A 407 -13.81 -33.70 6.97
N ASP A 408 -14.88 -33.14 7.53
CA ASP A 408 -16.24 -33.29 7.03
C ASP A 408 -17.03 -31.99 7.16
N ASP A 409 -17.52 -31.49 6.02
CA ASP A 409 -18.34 -30.28 5.93
C ASP A 409 -19.68 -30.43 6.68
N ILE A 410 -20.30 -31.62 6.67
CA ILE A 410 -21.63 -31.86 7.28
C ILE A 410 -21.55 -31.70 8.79
N LYS A 411 -20.47 -32.20 9.40
CA LYS A 411 -20.25 -32.13 10.86
C LYS A 411 -19.78 -30.75 11.31
N LYS A 412 -19.50 -29.84 10.36
CA LYS A 412 -18.88 -28.51 10.61
C LYS A 412 -17.62 -28.61 11.47
N GLN A 413 -16.94 -29.75 11.42
CA GLN A 413 -15.79 -30.05 12.24
C GLN A 413 -14.53 -29.81 11.42
N LEU A 414 -13.84 -28.71 11.70
CA LEU A 414 -12.57 -28.41 11.03
C LEU A 414 -11.45 -29.33 11.50
N TRP A 415 -11.36 -29.59 12.81
CA TRP A 415 -10.29 -30.40 13.37
C TRP A 415 -10.80 -31.60 14.13
N ILE A 416 -10.08 -32.69 13.96
CA ILE A 416 -10.32 -33.97 14.63
C ILE A 416 -9.19 -34.17 15.62
N PRO A 417 -9.49 -34.33 16.92
CA PRO A 417 -8.48 -34.69 17.91
C PRO A 417 -7.75 -35.96 17.49
N LYS A 418 -6.44 -35.95 17.67
CA LYS A 418 -5.60 -37.07 17.34
C LYS A 418 -5.71 -38.16 18.41
N THR A 419 -6.24 -39.31 18.02
CA THR A 419 -6.28 -40.54 18.84
C THR A 419 -5.10 -41.45 18.51
N GLY A 420 -4.27 -41.81 19.50
CA GLY A 420 -3.13 -42.72 19.36
C GLY A 420 -1.86 -42.09 18.75
N GLU A 421 -0.83 -42.92 18.52
CA GLU A 421 0.40 -42.50 17.84
C GLU A 421 0.10 -42.19 16.37
N LYS A 422 0.06 -40.91 16.04
CA LYS A 422 0.07 -40.43 14.65
C LYS A 422 1.32 -39.60 14.44
N ILE A 423 1.99 -39.77 13.31
CA ILE A 423 3.14 -38.95 12.93
C ILE A 423 2.60 -37.83 12.04
N ALA A 424 3.00 -36.59 12.33
CA ALA A 424 2.73 -35.44 11.50
C ALA A 424 4.04 -34.81 11.03
N TYR A 425 4.13 -34.49 9.73
CA TYR A 425 5.28 -33.80 9.17
C TYR A 425 4.88 -32.88 8.01
N GLU A 426 5.74 -31.92 7.73
CA GLU A 426 5.55 -30.91 6.69
C GLU A 426 6.04 -31.42 5.33
N VAL A 427 5.33 -31.08 4.27
CA VAL A 427 5.72 -31.35 2.89
C VAL A 427 5.68 -30.03 2.12
N ARG A 428 6.84 -29.56 1.67
CA ARG A 428 6.96 -28.37 0.82
C ARG A 428 6.22 -28.62 -0.49
N TRP A 429 5.65 -27.58 -1.09
CA TRP A 429 4.96 -27.75 -2.36
C TRP A 429 5.87 -28.32 -3.46
N ARG A 430 7.13 -27.86 -3.53
CA ARG A 430 8.16 -28.37 -4.44
C ARG A 430 8.50 -29.85 -4.32
N ASP A 431 8.27 -30.45 -3.15
CA ASP A 431 8.57 -31.86 -2.91
C ASP A 431 7.31 -32.73 -3.09
N ARG A 432 6.16 -32.13 -3.42
CA ARG A 432 4.91 -32.86 -3.58
C ARG A 432 4.99 -33.84 -4.75
N SER A 433 5.59 -33.42 -5.87
CA SER A 433 5.70 -34.22 -7.10
C SER A 433 6.61 -35.44 -6.97
N SER A 434 7.54 -35.44 -6.00
CA SER A 434 8.42 -36.56 -5.65
C SER A 434 7.92 -37.37 -4.45
N SER A 435 6.90 -36.88 -3.74
CA SER A 435 6.30 -37.56 -2.60
C SER A 435 5.23 -38.60 -3.01
N ARG A 436 4.77 -39.40 -2.03
CA ARG A 436 3.59 -40.29 -2.15
C ARG A 436 2.26 -39.58 -2.46
N TRP A 437 2.28 -38.24 -2.58
CA TRP A 437 1.14 -37.38 -2.94
C TRP A 437 1.13 -36.96 -4.41
N LYS A 438 2.10 -37.44 -5.19
CA LYS A 438 2.16 -37.22 -6.64
C LYS A 438 0.87 -37.72 -7.30
N ASN A 439 0.29 -36.89 -8.17
CA ASN A 439 -0.88 -37.21 -8.99
C ASN A 439 -2.14 -37.64 -8.20
N VAL A 440 -2.18 -37.44 -6.88
CA VAL A 440 -3.39 -37.71 -6.10
C VAL A 440 -4.33 -36.52 -6.21
N GLN A 441 -5.55 -36.76 -6.68
CA GLN A 441 -6.58 -35.74 -6.78
C GLN A 441 -6.99 -35.28 -5.37
N ALA A 442 -6.96 -33.96 -5.17
CA ALA A 442 -7.39 -33.37 -3.92
C ALA A 442 -8.92 -33.28 -3.86
N SER A 443 -9.48 -33.63 -2.70
CA SER A 443 -10.84 -33.25 -2.31
C SER A 443 -10.86 -31.80 -1.84
N TRP A 444 -12.07 -31.22 -1.73
CA TRP A 444 -12.26 -29.84 -1.33
C TRP A 444 -13.16 -29.76 -0.10
N HIS A 445 -12.66 -29.12 0.96
CA HIS A 445 -13.45 -28.84 2.15
C HIS A 445 -14.06 -27.43 2.03
N ASN A 446 -15.38 -27.37 1.88
CA ASN A 446 -16.10 -26.17 1.46
C ASN A 446 -16.14 -25.09 2.54
N ILE A 447 -16.24 -25.45 3.82
CA ILE A 447 -16.26 -24.47 4.91
C ILE A 447 -14.91 -23.78 5.04
N SER A 448 -13.81 -24.53 5.12
CA SER A 448 -12.48 -23.96 5.35
C SER A 448 -11.81 -23.43 4.09
N ARG A 449 -12.37 -23.72 2.90
CA ARG A 449 -11.77 -23.43 1.60
C ARG A 449 -10.37 -24.02 1.46
N THR A 450 -10.24 -25.30 1.83
CA THR A 450 -8.95 -25.99 1.89
C THR A 450 -8.98 -27.27 1.06
N PRO A 451 -7.97 -27.52 0.20
CA PRO A 451 -7.81 -28.80 -0.43
C PRO A 451 -7.24 -29.81 0.58
N TYR A 452 -7.71 -31.04 0.49
CA TYR A 452 -7.19 -32.13 1.30
C TYR A 452 -7.12 -33.42 0.50
N ILE A 453 -6.30 -34.35 0.97
CA ILE A 453 -6.26 -35.72 0.45
C ILE A 453 -6.53 -36.66 1.62
N TRP A 454 -7.38 -37.65 1.39
CA TRP A 454 -7.67 -38.72 2.32
C TRP A 454 -7.53 -40.06 1.61
N LYS A 455 -6.66 -40.93 2.15
CA LYS A 455 -6.48 -42.31 1.69
C LYS A 455 -6.88 -43.26 2.83
N PRO A 456 -8.11 -43.81 2.81
CA PRO A 456 -8.64 -44.58 3.93
C PRO A 456 -7.87 -45.88 4.18
N GLU A 457 -7.49 -46.59 3.13
CA GLU A 457 -6.76 -47.88 3.21
C GLU A 457 -5.38 -47.72 3.86
N GLU A 458 -4.68 -46.63 3.51
CA GLU A 458 -3.37 -46.31 4.09
C GLU A 458 -3.47 -45.50 5.39
N LYS A 459 -4.69 -45.09 5.81
CA LYS A 459 -4.95 -44.19 6.94
C LYS A 459 -4.18 -42.88 6.85
N LEU A 460 -4.09 -42.31 5.66
CA LEU A 460 -3.26 -41.14 5.39
C LEU A 460 -4.10 -39.91 5.06
N PHE A 461 -3.81 -38.80 5.72
CA PHE A 461 -4.51 -37.53 5.51
C PHE A 461 -3.51 -36.40 5.27
N SER A 462 -3.83 -35.47 4.37
CA SER A 462 -3.03 -34.27 4.15
C SER A 462 -3.91 -33.06 3.86
N CYS A 463 -3.52 -31.90 4.39
CA CYS A 463 -4.06 -30.59 4.06
C CYS A 463 -2.92 -29.70 3.58
N PHE A 464 -3.18 -28.89 2.56
CA PHE A 464 -2.16 -28.06 1.92
C PHE A 464 -2.83 -26.87 1.21
N GLU A 465 -2.05 -26.06 0.51
CA GLU A 465 -2.55 -25.04 -0.42
C GLU A 465 -2.37 -25.50 -1.86
N ASN A 466 -3.35 -25.17 -2.71
CA ASN A 466 -3.24 -25.33 -4.16
C ASN A 466 -3.63 -24.02 -4.86
N GLU A 467 -3.54 -23.98 -6.18
CA GLU A 467 -3.84 -22.79 -6.96
C GLU A 467 -5.24 -22.23 -6.68
N ARG A 468 -6.22 -23.08 -6.41
CA ARG A 468 -7.59 -22.66 -6.06
C ARG A 468 -7.62 -21.97 -4.70
N SER A 469 -7.12 -22.60 -3.63
CA SER A 469 -7.19 -22.03 -2.28
C SER A 469 -6.37 -20.74 -2.17
N LEU A 470 -5.25 -20.66 -2.88
CA LEU A 470 -4.44 -19.45 -2.95
C LEU A 470 -5.17 -18.29 -3.61
N LYS A 471 -5.80 -18.52 -4.77
CA LYS A 471 -6.63 -17.50 -5.42
C LYS A 471 -7.75 -17.03 -4.50
N GLU A 472 -8.46 -17.95 -3.84
CA GLU A 472 -9.53 -17.59 -2.90
C GLU A 472 -9.01 -16.74 -1.71
N LYS A 473 -7.79 -16.98 -1.22
CA LYS A 473 -7.17 -16.18 -0.15
C LYS A 473 -6.69 -14.80 -0.60
N VAL A 474 -6.17 -14.70 -1.82
CA VAL A 474 -5.78 -13.40 -2.39
C VAL A 474 -7.03 -12.57 -2.70
N ASP A 475 -8.08 -13.20 -3.24
CA ASP A 475 -9.38 -12.55 -3.42
C ASP A 475 -9.99 -12.12 -2.09
N TYR A 476 -9.85 -12.94 -1.04
CA TYR A 476 -10.25 -12.55 0.32
C TYR A 476 -9.52 -11.29 0.78
N ALA A 477 -8.20 -11.20 0.57
CA ALA A 477 -7.43 -10.03 0.96
C ALA A 477 -7.89 -8.77 0.20
N ARG A 478 -8.17 -8.90 -1.09
CA ARG A 478 -8.73 -7.84 -1.93
C ARG A 478 -10.11 -7.39 -1.47
N ILE A 479 -11.06 -8.33 -1.30
CA ILE A 479 -12.45 -8.04 -0.92
C ILE A 479 -12.53 -7.36 0.45
N ASN A 480 -11.61 -7.71 1.36
CA ASN A 480 -11.58 -7.12 2.69
C ASN A 480 -10.66 -5.90 2.81
N ASN A 481 -10.23 -5.33 1.67
CA ASN A 481 -9.36 -4.17 1.57
C ASN A 481 -8.07 -4.29 2.41
N LEU A 482 -7.54 -5.50 2.56
CA LEU A 482 -6.31 -5.75 3.29
C LEU A 482 -5.13 -5.13 2.55
N GLY A 483 -4.02 -4.97 3.28
CA GLY A 483 -2.76 -4.49 2.74
C GLY A 483 -2.14 -5.42 1.72
N GLY A 484 -2.47 -6.71 1.77
CA GLY A 484 -2.00 -7.70 0.83
C GLY A 484 -1.78 -9.06 1.48
N VAL A 485 -0.77 -9.79 1.01
CA VAL A 485 -0.44 -11.14 1.47
C VAL A 485 1.05 -11.30 1.77
N VAL A 486 1.36 -12.17 2.72
CA VAL A 486 2.72 -12.61 3.04
C VAL A 486 2.83 -14.13 2.87
N ILE A 487 3.88 -14.57 2.19
CA ILE A 487 4.05 -15.95 1.73
C ILE A 487 5.16 -16.63 2.53
N TYR A 488 4.84 -17.74 3.19
CA TYR A 488 5.79 -18.60 3.92
C TYR A 488 5.88 -19.98 3.24
N ALA A 489 6.97 -20.37 2.59
CA ALA A 489 8.06 -19.52 2.13
C ALA A 489 8.22 -19.68 0.61
N ILE A 490 8.71 -18.62 -0.06
CA ILE A 490 8.71 -18.55 -1.54
C ILE A 490 9.66 -19.56 -2.19
N ASP A 491 10.65 -20.04 -1.45
CA ASP A 491 11.58 -21.11 -1.80
C ASP A 491 11.01 -22.53 -1.61
N GLN A 492 9.75 -22.66 -1.18
CA GLN A 492 9.02 -23.92 -1.11
C GLN A 492 8.14 -24.18 -2.34
N ASP A 493 8.03 -23.23 -3.28
CA ASP A 493 7.25 -23.38 -4.52
C ASP A 493 7.96 -24.25 -5.58
N GLU A 494 7.16 -24.94 -6.38
CA GLU A 494 7.58 -25.69 -7.57
C GLU A 494 7.41 -24.79 -8.78
N ASP A 495 8.51 -24.41 -9.41
CA ASP A 495 8.54 -23.74 -10.72
C ASP A 495 7.51 -22.60 -10.90
N ASN A 496 7.46 -21.67 -9.93
CA ASN A 496 6.55 -20.52 -9.94
C ASN A 496 5.05 -20.85 -9.93
N LYS A 497 4.64 -22.09 -9.73
CA LYS A 497 3.26 -22.51 -9.93
C LYS A 497 2.30 -21.84 -8.93
N LEU A 498 2.59 -21.94 -7.64
CA LEU A 498 1.75 -21.32 -6.60
C LEU A 498 1.94 -19.80 -6.59
N MET A 499 3.15 -19.31 -6.82
CA MET A 499 3.42 -17.88 -6.96
C MET A 499 2.59 -17.25 -8.09
N SER A 500 2.47 -17.93 -9.23
CA SER A 500 1.66 -17.45 -10.36
C SER A 500 0.17 -17.47 -10.03
N ALA A 501 -0.31 -18.45 -9.25
CA ALA A 501 -1.69 -18.46 -8.78
C ALA A 501 -1.98 -17.23 -7.88
N ILE A 502 -1.06 -16.92 -6.95
CA ILE A 502 -1.17 -15.76 -6.06
C ILE A 502 -1.23 -14.47 -6.85
N THR A 503 -0.32 -14.25 -7.80
CA THR A 503 -0.25 -12.99 -8.57
C THR A 503 -1.24 -12.91 -9.74
N SER A 504 -1.95 -13.99 -10.06
CA SER A 504 -3.00 -13.96 -11.08
C SER A 504 -4.26 -13.20 -10.63
N VAL A 505 -4.42 -13.03 -9.31
CA VAL A 505 -5.50 -12.23 -8.73
C VAL A 505 -4.97 -10.83 -8.45
N ARG A 506 -5.61 -9.83 -9.05
CA ARG A 506 -5.27 -8.42 -8.86
C ARG A 506 -5.64 -8.00 -7.43
N LEU A 507 -4.69 -7.58 -6.60
CA LEU A 507 -4.97 -7.22 -5.19
C LEU A 507 -5.69 -5.87 -5.04
N GLU A 508 -5.62 -4.97 -6.01
CA GLU A 508 -6.31 -3.68 -5.92
C GLU A 508 -7.83 -3.84 -6.05
N SER A 509 -8.58 -3.32 -5.09
CA SER A 509 -10.05 -3.29 -5.11
C SER A 509 -10.63 -1.97 -5.64
N GLY A 510 -9.83 -0.90 -5.67
CA GLY A 510 -10.31 0.46 -5.96
C GLY A 510 -11.00 1.15 -4.78
N ASP A 511 -11.05 0.50 -3.62
CA ASP A 511 -11.58 1.07 -2.38
C ASP A 511 -10.69 2.20 -1.84
N GLU A 512 -11.27 3.09 -1.04
CA GLU A 512 -10.51 4.07 -0.27
C GLU A 512 -9.56 3.39 0.72
N VAL A 513 -8.42 4.03 0.99
CA VAL A 513 -7.44 3.53 1.97
C VAL A 513 -8.13 3.40 3.32
N ASN A 514 -7.99 2.23 3.93
CA ASN A 514 -8.59 1.87 5.22
C ASN A 514 -10.12 1.81 5.26
N ASP A 515 -10.81 1.73 4.11
CA ASP A 515 -12.23 1.36 4.10
C ASP A 515 -12.42 -0.03 4.72
N ILE A 516 -13.27 -0.12 5.74
CA ILE A 516 -13.44 -1.30 6.58
C ILE A 516 -14.63 -2.11 6.06
N LYS A 517 -14.32 -3.30 5.55
CA LYS A 517 -15.32 -4.22 4.97
C LYS A 517 -15.95 -5.18 5.98
N TYR A 518 -15.37 -5.29 7.17
CA TYR A 518 -15.92 -6.13 8.24
C TYR A 518 -16.97 -5.38 9.06
N ARG A 519 -17.97 -6.12 9.55
CA ARG A 519 -18.86 -5.65 10.63
C ARG A 519 -18.14 -5.78 11.97
N CYS A 520 -17.77 -4.64 12.56
CA CYS A 520 -17.00 -4.56 13.80
C CYS A 520 -17.84 -4.38 15.07
N GLU A 521 -19.17 -4.42 14.93
CA GLU A 521 -20.13 -4.36 16.04
C GLU A 521 -20.06 -5.62 16.92
#